data_AF-A0A836LMB3-F1
#
_entry.id   AF-A0A836LMB3-F1
#
_cell.length_a   1.000
_cell.length_b   1.000
_cell.length_c   1.000
_cell.angle_alpha   90.00
_cell.angle_beta   90.00
_cell.angle_gamma   90.00
#
_symmetry.space_group_name_H-M   'P 1'
#
loop_
_entity.id
_entity.type
_entity.pdbx_description
1 polymer ?
#
loop_
_entity_poly.entity_id
_entity_poly.type
_entity_poly.pdbx_seq_one_letter_code
_entity_poly.pdbx_strand_id
1 'polypeptide(L)'
;MSMSLSSSPSSASAPPYSCAKASYCLQQAQAAKAAGNAALQAGNPRGASFEYKKVYLYLAEYLPSDVAQSASPAALGYANCGASDTGGNSSLVHMLQQQQRRKRPTNMEAAAVTDSGSSGSPSAEAALRKLQAEMTQLYATALNNLALAHMKAGRYHEGVKCATAVLEQPALRAALDAGAQGCTSARFSDTPAGKALLRRASCYVKLSNWALAEEDIRTLTAVSGGGTPDGGGDVLDVAVMQLAQAVAQGRQAEAAKEKKMMQRMFT
;
A
#
# COMPACT_ATOMS: atom_id res chain seq x y z
N MET A 1 -4.70 72.91 -2.88
CA MET A 1 -4.40 71.63 -3.56
C MET A 1 -3.64 70.75 -2.57
N SER A 2 -4.34 69.82 -1.91
CA SER A 2 -3.72 68.82 -1.04
C SER A 2 -4.42 67.50 -1.38
N MET A 3 -3.72 66.66 -2.14
CA MET A 3 -4.22 65.37 -2.61
C MET A 3 -4.08 64.34 -1.49
N SER A 4 -5.19 63.70 -1.16
CA SER A 4 -5.30 62.48 -0.36
C SER A 4 -4.60 61.31 -1.05
N LEU A 5 -3.71 60.61 -0.36
CA LEU A 5 -3.20 59.31 -0.80
C LEU A 5 -3.78 58.20 0.08
N SER A 6 -4.70 57.46 -0.54
CA SER A 6 -5.31 56.23 -0.06
C SER A 6 -4.25 55.15 0.18
N SER A 7 -4.25 54.57 1.38
CA SER A 7 -3.46 53.38 1.70
C SER A 7 -4.19 52.12 1.21
N SER A 8 -3.68 51.51 0.15
CA SER A 8 -4.10 50.16 -0.26
C SER A 8 -3.51 49.10 0.68
N PRO A 9 -4.27 48.07 1.08
CA PRO A 9 -3.75 46.95 1.87
C PRO A 9 -2.97 46.02 0.95
N SER A 10 -1.64 46.06 1.05
CA SER A 10 -0.77 45.15 0.31
C SER A 10 -0.29 44.00 1.18
N SER A 11 -0.26 42.84 0.54
CA SER A 11 0.51 41.64 0.90
C SER A 11 -0.26 40.58 1.68
N ALA A 12 -1.05 39.83 0.90
CA ALA A 12 -1.43 38.46 1.20
C ALA A 12 -0.19 37.64 1.54
N SER A 13 -0.09 37.23 2.80
CA SER A 13 0.77 36.13 3.21
C SER A 13 0.42 34.90 2.37
N ALA A 14 1.39 34.34 1.66
CA ALA A 14 1.27 33.02 1.05
C ALA A 14 0.78 32.02 2.12
N PRO A 15 -0.22 31.16 1.83
CA PRO A 15 -0.78 30.31 2.86
C PRO A 15 0.24 29.22 3.23
N PRO A 16 0.50 28.97 4.52
CA PRO A 16 1.11 27.71 4.92
C PRO A 16 0.18 26.60 4.44
N TYR A 17 0.73 25.48 3.93
CA TYR A 17 -0.01 24.27 3.56
C TYR A 17 -1.27 24.09 4.41
N SER A 18 -2.45 24.43 3.88
CA SER A 18 -3.61 24.64 4.75
C SER A 18 -4.03 23.31 5.37
N CYS A 19 -4.12 23.26 6.69
CA CYS A 19 -4.64 22.11 7.45
C CYS A 19 -5.97 21.60 6.82
N ALA A 20 -6.80 22.52 6.32
CA ALA A 20 -8.02 22.23 5.58
C ALA A 20 -7.81 21.37 4.31
N LYS A 21 -6.78 21.64 3.49
CA LYS A 21 -6.47 20.83 2.30
C LYS A 21 -6.08 19.40 2.72
N ALA A 22 -5.25 19.28 3.75
CA ALA A 22 -4.79 17.97 4.23
C ALA A 22 -5.95 17.14 4.80
N SER A 23 -6.83 17.76 5.60
CA SER A 23 -8.06 17.11 6.09
C SER A 23 -9.01 16.69 4.95
N TYR A 24 -9.20 17.54 3.94
CA TYR A 24 -9.99 17.19 2.76
C TYR A 24 -9.39 16.00 2.01
N CYS A 25 -8.08 15.99 1.77
CA CYS A 25 -7.40 14.86 1.13
C CYS A 25 -7.54 13.57 1.93
N LEU A 26 -7.43 13.64 3.26
CA LEU A 26 -7.66 12.47 4.13
C LEU A 26 -9.09 11.94 4.00
N GLN A 27 -10.10 12.82 4.00
CA GLN A 27 -11.50 12.43 3.84
C GLN A 27 -11.75 11.76 2.47
N GLN A 28 -11.20 12.33 1.39
CA GLN A 28 -11.32 11.76 0.04
C GLN A 28 -10.62 10.40 -0.06
N ALA A 29 -9.44 10.26 0.57
CA ALA A 29 -8.73 8.99 0.65
C ALA A 29 -9.52 7.92 1.42
N GLN A 30 -10.19 8.30 2.51
CA GLN A 30 -11.07 7.40 3.26
C GLN A 30 -12.27 6.96 2.43
N ALA A 31 -12.91 7.88 1.71
CA ALA A 31 -14.01 7.58 0.81
C ALA A 31 -13.57 6.62 -0.32
N ALA A 32 -12.42 6.87 -0.94
CA ALA A 32 -11.85 5.98 -1.95
C ALA A 32 -11.54 4.58 -1.38
N LYS A 33 -10.97 4.47 -0.18
CA LYS A 33 -10.78 3.18 0.50
C LYS A 33 -12.12 2.46 0.71
N ALA A 34 -13.14 3.16 1.18
CA ALA A 34 -14.47 2.59 1.41
C ALA A 34 -15.11 2.08 0.11
N ALA A 35 -15.03 2.88 -0.96
CA ALA A 35 -15.48 2.48 -2.30
C ALA A 35 -14.72 1.25 -2.82
N GLY A 36 -13.40 1.18 -2.60
CA GLY A 36 -12.59 0.01 -2.94
C GLY A 36 -13.01 -1.25 -2.18
N ASN A 37 -13.31 -1.12 -0.88
CA ASN A 37 -13.83 -2.23 -0.08
C ASN A 37 -15.19 -2.72 -0.60
N ALA A 38 -16.11 -1.79 -0.89
CA ALA A 38 -17.43 -2.11 -1.46
C ALA A 38 -17.29 -2.82 -2.82
N ALA A 39 -16.38 -2.36 -3.69
CA ALA A 39 -16.11 -3.01 -4.96
C ALA A 39 -15.54 -4.43 -4.79
N LEU A 40 -14.67 -4.69 -3.79
CA LEU A 40 -14.19 -6.04 -3.49
C LEU A 40 -15.31 -6.96 -3.01
N GLN A 41 -16.22 -6.45 -2.16
CA GLN A 41 -17.36 -7.20 -1.67
C GLN A 41 -18.35 -7.54 -2.81
N ALA A 42 -18.53 -6.62 -3.76
CA ALA A 42 -19.32 -6.82 -4.97
C ALA A 42 -18.66 -7.72 -6.02
N GLY A 43 -17.50 -8.33 -5.74
CA GLY A 43 -16.81 -9.21 -6.70
C GLY A 43 -16.16 -8.46 -7.87
N ASN A 44 -15.90 -7.15 -7.74
CA ASN A 44 -15.23 -6.33 -8.75
C ASN A 44 -13.80 -5.96 -8.34
N PRO A 45 -12.82 -6.88 -8.45
CA PRO A 45 -11.44 -6.63 -8.02
C PRO A 45 -10.71 -5.59 -8.88
N ARG A 46 -11.14 -5.39 -10.14
CA ARG A 46 -10.58 -4.35 -11.02
C ARG A 46 -11.02 -2.96 -10.57
N GLY A 47 -12.30 -2.78 -10.27
CA GLY A 47 -12.85 -1.55 -9.70
C GLY A 47 -12.25 -1.23 -8.34
N ALA A 48 -12.11 -2.24 -7.48
CA ALA A 48 -11.46 -2.07 -6.18
C ALA A 48 -10.00 -1.60 -6.31
N SER A 49 -9.23 -2.23 -7.20
CA SER A 49 -7.86 -1.85 -7.49
C SER A 49 -7.74 -0.39 -7.95
N PHE A 50 -8.71 0.09 -8.73
CA PHE A 50 -8.76 1.48 -9.15
C PHE A 50 -8.99 2.44 -7.97
N GLU A 51 -9.98 2.15 -7.12
CA GLU A 51 -10.27 2.99 -5.95
C GLU A 51 -9.12 3.01 -4.93
N TYR A 52 -8.46 1.88 -4.65
CA TYR A 52 -7.30 1.86 -3.77
C TYR A 52 -6.11 2.66 -4.33
N LYS A 53 -5.93 2.72 -5.65
CA LYS A 53 -4.90 3.59 -6.26
C LYS A 53 -5.22 5.08 -6.10
N LYS A 54 -6.49 5.48 -6.05
CA LYS A 54 -6.87 6.87 -5.74
C LYS A 54 -6.45 7.29 -4.34
N VAL A 55 -6.40 6.36 -3.38
CA VAL A 55 -5.89 6.65 -2.03
C VAL A 55 -4.48 7.24 -2.11
N TYR A 56 -3.58 6.66 -2.90
CA TYR A 56 -2.26 7.25 -3.13
C TYR A 56 -2.36 8.65 -3.74
N LEU A 57 -3.21 8.86 -4.76
CA LEU A 57 -3.33 10.15 -5.43
C LEU A 57 -3.73 11.28 -4.48
N TYR A 58 -4.56 11.00 -3.47
CA TYR A 58 -4.93 12.00 -2.46
C TYR A 58 -3.85 12.23 -1.41
N LEU A 59 -3.06 11.20 -1.09
CA LEU A 59 -2.11 11.22 0.03
C LEU A 59 -0.66 11.48 -0.38
N ALA A 60 -0.32 11.39 -1.66
CA ALA A 60 1.07 11.38 -2.15
C ALA A 60 1.91 12.58 -1.66
N GLU A 61 1.32 13.77 -1.55
CA GLU A 61 2.00 14.99 -1.10
C GLU A 61 2.27 15.02 0.42
N TYR A 62 1.66 14.10 1.18
CA TYR A 62 1.71 14.08 2.65
C TYR A 62 2.39 12.83 3.21
N LEU A 63 2.66 11.83 2.37
CA LEU A 63 3.40 10.64 2.77
C LEU A 63 4.87 10.98 3.06
N PRO A 64 5.52 10.25 3.98
CA PRO A 64 6.96 10.31 4.14
C PRO A 64 7.69 10.13 2.80
N SER A 65 8.76 10.89 2.56
CA SER A 65 9.45 10.91 1.26
C SER A 65 9.96 9.53 0.83
N ASP A 66 10.44 8.73 1.78
CA ASP A 66 10.87 7.34 1.58
C ASP A 66 9.70 6.48 1.07
N VAL A 67 8.52 6.58 1.70
CA VAL A 67 7.29 5.88 1.27
C VAL A 67 6.83 6.37 -0.09
N ALA A 68 6.84 7.69 -0.32
CA ALA A 68 6.40 8.28 -1.57
C ALA A 68 7.30 7.87 -2.75
N GLN A 69 8.57 7.57 -2.51
CA GLN A 69 9.51 7.10 -3.53
C GLN A 69 9.42 5.58 -3.73
N SER A 70 9.52 4.79 -2.66
CA SER A 70 9.63 3.32 -2.75
C SER A 70 8.30 2.62 -3.00
N ALA A 71 7.19 3.20 -2.56
CA ALA A 71 5.86 2.62 -2.65
C ALA A 71 4.90 3.43 -3.52
N SER A 72 5.40 4.26 -4.45
CA SER A 72 4.55 4.93 -5.44
C SER A 72 3.98 3.95 -6.47
N PRO A 73 2.87 4.28 -7.15
CA PRO A 73 2.40 3.49 -8.28
C PRO A 73 3.45 3.28 -9.38
N ALA A 74 4.34 4.26 -9.58
CA ALA A 74 5.44 4.13 -10.53
C ALA A 74 6.47 3.10 -10.06
N ALA A 75 6.90 3.17 -8.79
CA ALA A 75 7.84 2.22 -8.19
C ALA A 75 7.28 0.79 -8.14
N LEU A 76 5.97 0.64 -7.92
CA LEU A 76 5.28 -0.64 -8.00
C LEU A 76 5.11 -1.15 -9.46
N GLY A 77 5.61 -0.41 -10.44
CA GLY A 77 5.66 -0.83 -11.85
C GLY A 77 4.34 -0.65 -12.60
N TYR A 78 3.43 0.21 -12.15
CA TYR A 78 2.21 0.50 -12.90
C TYR A 78 2.43 1.51 -14.05
N ALA A 79 3.61 2.12 -14.14
CA ALA A 79 3.87 3.25 -15.04
C ALA A 79 4.49 2.87 -16.41
N ASN A 80 4.91 1.62 -16.66
CA ASN A 80 5.46 1.29 -17.98
C ASN A 80 5.49 -0.22 -18.25
N CYS A 81 4.51 -0.71 -19.02
CA CYS A 81 4.64 -1.94 -19.79
C CYS A 81 3.96 -1.70 -21.14
N GLY A 82 4.73 -1.22 -22.12
CA GLY A 82 4.41 -1.43 -23.52
C GLY A 82 4.57 -2.92 -23.82
N ALA A 83 3.50 -3.68 -23.61
CA ALA A 83 3.29 -5.00 -24.20
C ALA A 83 1.78 -5.26 -24.11
N SER A 84 1.21 -5.63 -25.25
CA SER A 84 -0.18 -6.00 -25.45
C SER A 84 -0.74 -6.87 -24.31
N ASP A 85 -1.74 -6.35 -23.60
CA ASP A 85 -3.10 -6.92 -23.61
C ASP A 85 -4.02 -6.14 -22.65
N THR A 86 -5.04 -5.51 -23.25
CA THR A 86 -6.28 -5.00 -22.66
C THR A 86 -6.32 -4.74 -21.14
N GLY A 87 -5.89 -3.56 -20.71
CA GLY A 87 -5.93 -3.16 -19.29
C GLY A 87 -6.10 -1.65 -19.08
N GLY A 88 -7.27 -1.11 -19.44
CA GLY A 88 -7.60 0.34 -19.44
C GLY A 88 -7.48 1.12 -18.12
N ASN A 89 -7.01 0.51 -17.03
CA ASN A 89 -6.92 1.17 -15.72
C ASN A 89 -5.60 1.93 -15.50
N SER A 90 -4.53 1.64 -16.26
CA SER A 90 -3.27 2.38 -16.13
C SER A 90 -3.36 3.78 -16.78
N SER A 91 -4.02 3.87 -17.93
CA SER A 91 -4.20 5.11 -18.69
C SER A 91 -5.01 6.16 -17.90
N LEU A 92 -6.06 5.76 -17.18
CA LEU A 92 -6.90 6.69 -16.41
C LEU A 92 -6.20 7.23 -15.15
N VAL A 93 -5.42 6.40 -14.44
CA VAL A 93 -4.64 6.86 -13.27
C VAL A 93 -3.53 7.82 -13.72
N HIS A 94 -2.86 7.53 -14.84
CA HIS A 94 -1.91 8.46 -15.45
C HIS A 94 -2.59 9.76 -15.90
N MET A 95 -3.78 9.67 -16.49
CA MET A 95 -4.56 10.85 -16.91
C MET A 95 -4.98 11.71 -15.71
N LEU A 96 -5.43 11.10 -14.60
CA LEU A 96 -5.77 11.82 -13.37
C LEU A 96 -4.54 12.45 -12.72
N GLN A 97 -3.41 11.74 -12.71
CA GLN A 97 -2.14 12.27 -12.21
C GLN A 97 -1.63 13.43 -13.10
N GLN A 98 -1.80 13.33 -14.41
CA GLN A 98 -1.47 14.39 -15.36
C GLN A 98 -2.43 15.60 -15.26
N GLN A 99 -3.72 15.36 -15.02
CA GLN A 99 -4.68 16.44 -14.76
C GLN A 99 -4.38 17.17 -13.45
N GLN A 100 -3.95 16.47 -12.40
CA GLN A 100 -3.49 17.10 -11.17
C GLN A 100 -2.21 17.92 -11.38
N ARG A 101 -1.28 17.44 -12.22
CA ARG A 101 -0.10 18.22 -12.64
C ARG A 101 -0.45 19.45 -13.46
N ARG A 102 -1.42 19.35 -14.38
CA ARG A 102 -1.91 20.48 -15.21
C ARG A 102 -2.66 21.55 -14.40
N LYS A 103 -3.22 21.19 -13.25
CA LYS A 103 -3.82 22.15 -12.31
C LYS A 103 -2.80 22.87 -11.42
N ARG A 104 -1.49 22.56 -11.53
CA ARG A 104 -0.45 23.38 -10.91
C ARG A 104 -0.18 24.60 -11.79
N PRO A 105 -0.36 25.84 -11.32
CA PRO A 105 0.18 26.99 -12.03
C PRO A 105 1.71 26.89 -12.04
N THR A 106 2.28 26.90 -13.24
CA THR A 106 3.72 26.96 -13.49
C THR A 106 4.20 28.34 -13.06
N ASN A 107 4.64 28.46 -11.81
CA ASN A 107 5.47 29.57 -11.32
C ASN A 107 6.13 29.10 -10.03
N MET A 108 7.39 28.67 -10.11
CA MET A 108 8.39 28.80 -9.04
C MET A 108 9.69 28.16 -9.53
N GLU A 109 10.41 28.93 -10.33
CA GLU A 109 11.86 28.84 -10.42
C GLU A 109 12.41 30.06 -9.68
N ALA A 110 13.47 29.86 -8.89
CA ALA A 110 14.20 30.82 -8.06
C ALA A 110 13.54 31.35 -6.77
N ALA A 111 13.90 30.73 -5.65
CA ALA A 111 14.21 31.45 -4.41
C ALA A 111 15.14 30.57 -3.56
N ALA A 112 16.43 30.67 -3.86
CA ALA A 112 17.49 30.22 -2.98
C ALA A 112 17.65 31.24 -1.83
N VAL A 113 17.91 30.70 -0.63
CA VAL A 113 18.52 31.37 0.53
C VAL A 113 17.80 32.59 1.10
N THR A 114 17.13 32.39 2.24
CA THR A 114 17.32 33.23 3.44
C THR A 114 16.93 32.44 4.68
N ASP A 115 17.90 32.33 5.57
CA ASP A 115 17.79 31.98 6.99
C ASP A 115 16.78 32.90 7.70
N SER A 116 15.88 32.30 8.50
CA SER A 116 15.11 32.98 9.54
C SER A 116 14.38 31.92 10.37
N GLY A 117 14.84 31.73 11.61
CA GLY A 117 14.29 30.81 12.59
C GLY A 117 12.78 30.98 12.78
N SER A 118 12.05 29.90 12.55
CA SER A 118 10.61 29.83 12.84
C SER A 118 10.42 29.13 14.17
N SER A 119 10.00 29.90 15.17
CA SER A 119 9.44 29.46 16.45
C SER A 119 8.08 28.78 16.24
N GLY A 120 8.07 27.65 15.53
CA GLY A 120 6.91 26.78 15.42
C GLY A 120 6.53 26.31 16.82
N SER A 121 5.34 26.69 17.30
CA SER A 121 4.84 26.18 18.58
C SER A 121 4.85 24.63 18.53
N PRO A 122 5.38 23.93 19.56
CA PRO A 122 5.53 22.47 19.55
C PRO A 122 4.21 21.71 19.33
N SER A 123 3.07 22.37 19.59
CA SER A 123 1.73 21.85 19.34
C SER A 123 1.39 21.68 17.85
N ALA A 124 1.83 22.58 16.98
CA ALA A 124 1.51 22.55 15.55
C ALA A 124 2.29 21.46 14.81
N GLU A 125 3.57 21.27 15.15
CA GLU A 125 4.39 20.19 14.60
C GLU A 125 3.89 18.80 15.05
N ALA A 126 3.45 18.68 16.31
CA ALA A 126 2.85 17.45 16.82
C ALA A 126 1.55 17.10 16.08
N ALA A 127 0.71 18.09 15.79
CA ALA A 127 -0.53 17.89 15.02
C ALA A 127 -0.24 17.44 13.59
N LEU A 128 0.78 18.02 12.92
CA LEU A 128 1.17 17.61 11.58
C LEU A 128 1.73 16.18 11.55
N ARG A 129 2.58 15.81 12.52
CA ARG A 129 3.09 14.42 12.64
C ARG A 129 1.97 13.43 12.86
N LYS A 130 0.99 13.76 13.70
CA LYS A 130 -0.20 12.93 13.92
C LYS A 130 -0.96 12.72 12.61
N LEU A 131 -1.22 13.80 11.88
CA LEU A 131 -1.92 13.72 10.59
C LEU A 131 -1.15 12.88 9.56
N GLN A 132 0.17 13.05 9.48
CA GLN A 132 1.03 12.24 8.60
C GLN A 132 1.00 10.76 8.98
N ALA A 133 0.98 10.43 10.27
CA ALA A 133 0.85 9.05 10.74
C ALA A 133 -0.51 8.43 10.32
N GLU A 134 -1.61 9.18 10.47
CA GLU A 134 -2.95 8.75 10.04
C GLU A 134 -3.00 8.51 8.52
N MET A 135 -2.41 9.39 7.72
CA MET A 135 -2.33 9.22 6.27
C MET A 135 -1.47 8.02 5.86
N THR A 136 -0.33 7.83 6.53
CA THR A 136 0.56 6.68 6.29
C THR A 136 -0.14 5.36 6.63
N GLN A 137 -0.86 5.32 7.74
CA GLN A 137 -1.67 4.15 8.14
C GLN A 137 -2.78 3.86 7.13
N LEU A 138 -3.48 4.90 6.66
CA LEU A 138 -4.52 4.76 5.65
C LEU A 138 -3.94 4.19 4.34
N TYR A 139 -2.77 4.68 3.94
CA TYR A 139 -2.08 4.20 2.74
C TYR A 139 -1.59 2.76 2.88
N ALA A 140 -0.97 2.40 4.00
CA ALA A 140 -0.54 1.02 4.29
C ALA A 140 -1.73 0.04 4.24
N THR A 141 -2.87 0.43 4.81
CA THR A 141 -4.10 -0.35 4.75
C THR A 141 -4.61 -0.52 3.32
N ALA A 142 -4.59 0.57 2.53
CA ALA A 142 -5.03 0.53 1.14
C ALA A 142 -4.11 -0.33 0.27
N LEU A 143 -2.79 -0.28 0.45
CA LEU A 143 -1.84 -1.15 -0.24
C LEU A 143 -2.05 -2.62 0.10
N ASN A 144 -2.29 -2.93 1.37
CA ASN A 144 -2.59 -4.29 1.79
C ASN A 144 -3.86 -4.81 1.08
N ASN A 145 -4.92 -4.00 1.02
CA ASN A 145 -6.15 -4.36 0.30
C ASN A 145 -5.99 -4.38 -1.22
N LEU A 146 -5.11 -3.55 -1.77
CA LEU A 146 -4.75 -3.56 -3.17
C LEU A 146 -4.04 -4.87 -3.55
N ALA A 147 -3.21 -5.44 -2.66
CA ALA A 147 -2.62 -6.77 -2.86
C ALA A 147 -3.71 -7.85 -3.01
N LEU A 148 -4.74 -7.83 -2.15
CA LEU A 148 -5.90 -8.73 -2.26
C LEU A 148 -6.67 -8.52 -3.56
N ALA A 149 -6.88 -7.27 -3.98
CA ALA A 149 -7.55 -6.94 -5.23
C ALA A 149 -6.77 -7.45 -6.44
N HIS A 150 -5.43 -7.31 -6.44
CA HIS A 150 -4.55 -7.85 -7.47
C HIS A 150 -4.60 -9.37 -7.53
N MET A 151 -4.51 -10.04 -6.38
CA MET A 151 -4.64 -11.49 -6.27
C MET A 151 -5.97 -11.99 -6.85
N LYS A 152 -7.11 -11.37 -6.46
CA LYS A 152 -8.43 -11.72 -6.99
C LYS A 152 -8.61 -11.43 -8.48
N ALA A 153 -7.84 -10.49 -9.03
CA ALA A 153 -7.83 -10.17 -10.45
C ALA A 153 -6.86 -11.03 -11.27
N GLY A 154 -6.17 -12.01 -10.66
CA GLY A 154 -5.15 -12.83 -11.32
C GLY A 154 -3.82 -12.12 -11.59
N ARG A 155 -3.62 -10.92 -11.04
CA ARG A 155 -2.41 -10.09 -11.21
C ARG A 155 -1.44 -10.33 -10.06
N TYR A 156 -0.88 -11.54 -10.03
CA TYR A 156 -0.14 -12.03 -8.86
C TYR A 156 1.17 -11.27 -8.62
N HIS A 157 1.91 -10.90 -9.67
CA HIS A 157 3.15 -10.14 -9.53
C HIS A 157 2.92 -8.78 -8.86
N GLU A 158 1.87 -8.06 -9.25
CA GLU A 158 1.51 -6.79 -8.61
C GLU A 158 0.99 -6.98 -7.20
N GLY A 159 0.31 -8.10 -6.93
CA GLY A 159 -0.07 -8.51 -5.58
C GLY A 159 1.14 -8.67 -4.67
N VAL A 160 2.19 -9.37 -5.13
CA VAL A 160 3.47 -9.50 -4.41
C VAL A 160 4.07 -8.13 -4.14
N LYS A 161 4.20 -7.27 -5.16
CA LYS A 161 4.81 -5.93 -4.99
C LYS A 161 4.08 -5.10 -3.93
N CYS A 162 2.75 -5.09 -3.93
CA CYS A 162 1.97 -4.37 -2.91
C CYS A 162 2.19 -4.93 -1.50
N ALA A 163 2.16 -6.26 -1.34
CA ALA A 163 2.34 -6.88 -0.04
C ALA A 163 3.78 -6.69 0.49
N THR A 164 4.78 -6.87 -0.37
CA THR A 164 6.19 -6.59 -0.10
C THR A 164 6.41 -5.16 0.35
N ALA A 165 5.87 -4.16 -0.36
CA ALA A 165 6.03 -2.76 0.04
C ALA A 165 5.52 -2.48 1.46
N VAL A 166 4.40 -3.09 1.86
CA VAL A 166 3.83 -2.92 3.22
C VAL A 166 4.66 -3.65 4.28
N LEU A 167 5.25 -4.80 3.94
CA LEU A 167 6.03 -5.61 4.88
C LEU A 167 7.46 -5.08 5.07
N GLU A 168 8.06 -4.54 4.02
CA GLU A 168 9.49 -4.20 3.99
C GLU A 168 9.77 -2.72 4.18
N GLN A 169 8.82 -1.82 3.85
CA GLN A 169 8.99 -0.39 4.14
C GLN A 169 8.72 -0.12 5.63
N PRO A 170 9.70 0.36 6.42
CA PRO A 170 9.55 0.47 7.88
C PRO A 170 8.40 1.37 8.31
N ALA A 171 8.21 2.51 7.65
CA ALA A 171 7.12 3.44 7.94
C ALA A 171 5.73 2.83 7.68
N LEU A 172 5.58 2.05 6.61
CA LEU A 172 4.32 1.36 6.31
C LEU A 172 4.07 0.20 7.27
N ARG A 173 5.11 -0.57 7.60
CA ARG A 173 5.05 -1.67 8.57
C ARG A 173 4.61 -1.16 9.95
N ALA A 174 5.29 -0.12 10.45
CA ALA A 174 4.98 0.51 11.72
C ALA A 174 3.57 1.09 11.75
N ALA A 175 3.14 1.77 10.69
CA ALA A 175 1.80 2.33 10.59
C ALA A 175 0.71 1.23 10.55
N LEU A 176 1.00 0.11 9.89
CA LEU A 176 0.10 -1.05 9.84
C LEU A 176 -0.05 -1.71 11.22
N ASP A 177 1.04 -1.85 11.97
CA ASP A 177 1.04 -2.40 13.33
C ASP A 177 0.37 -1.46 14.32
N ALA A 178 0.62 -0.14 14.22
CA ALA A 178 -0.06 0.86 15.05
C ALA A 178 -1.59 0.81 14.88
N GLY A 179 -2.07 0.60 13.64
CA GLY A 179 -3.49 0.40 13.38
C GLY A 179 -4.08 -0.90 13.93
N ALA A 180 -3.24 -1.85 14.31
CA ALA A 180 -3.63 -3.14 14.88
C ALA A 180 -3.62 -3.17 16.41
N GLN A 181 -3.08 -2.15 17.09
CA GLN A 181 -2.87 -2.14 18.56
C GLN A 181 -4.17 -2.23 19.39
N GLY A 182 -5.35 -2.12 18.78
CA GLY A 182 -6.66 -2.37 19.41
C GLY A 182 -7.36 -3.67 18.99
N CYS A 183 -6.77 -4.44 18.07
CA CYS A 183 -7.31 -5.74 17.65
C CYS A 183 -6.72 -6.86 18.50
N THR A 184 -7.49 -7.38 19.45
CA THR A 184 -7.18 -8.65 20.12
C THR A 184 -7.50 -9.81 19.18
N SER A 185 -6.77 -9.91 18.08
CA SER A 185 -6.86 -11.07 17.19
C SER A 185 -6.27 -12.28 17.88
N ALA A 186 -7.02 -13.38 17.92
CA ALA A 186 -6.54 -14.63 18.51
C ALA A 186 -5.39 -15.28 17.71
N ARG A 187 -5.25 -14.93 16.42
CA ARG A 187 -4.24 -15.48 15.52
C ARG A 187 -3.42 -14.37 14.85
N PHE A 188 -2.13 -14.63 14.67
CA PHE A 188 -1.24 -13.69 13.97
C PHE A 188 -1.69 -13.46 12.53
N SER A 189 -2.20 -14.49 11.86
CA SER A 189 -2.74 -14.41 10.50
C SER A 189 -3.92 -13.44 10.34
N ASP A 190 -4.65 -13.16 11.41
CA ASP A 190 -5.75 -12.19 11.41
C ASP A 190 -5.29 -10.74 11.56
N THR A 191 -4.04 -10.53 12.00
CA THR A 191 -3.45 -9.19 12.07
C THR A 191 -3.28 -8.62 10.65
N PRO A 192 -3.24 -7.29 10.50
CA PRO A 192 -2.92 -6.68 9.21
C PRO A 192 -1.61 -7.19 8.59
N ALA A 193 -0.59 -7.44 9.42
CA ALA A 193 0.69 -8.00 9.01
C ALA A 193 0.56 -9.43 8.49
N GLY A 194 -0.12 -10.29 9.27
CA GLY A 194 -0.39 -11.67 8.90
C GLY A 194 -1.22 -11.76 7.62
N LYS A 195 -2.20 -10.87 7.44
CA LYS A 195 -2.97 -10.75 6.19
C LYS A 195 -2.09 -10.38 5.00
N ALA A 196 -1.11 -9.48 5.17
CA ALA A 196 -0.18 -9.12 4.11
C ALA A 196 0.70 -10.33 3.71
N LEU A 197 1.24 -11.06 4.68
CA LEU A 197 2.00 -12.30 4.45
C LEU A 197 1.16 -13.37 3.76
N LEU A 198 -0.08 -13.62 4.23
CA LEU A 198 -1.00 -14.57 3.60
C LEU A 198 -1.27 -14.23 2.13
N ARG A 199 -1.49 -12.94 1.83
CA ARG A 199 -1.72 -12.45 0.47
C ARG A 199 -0.48 -12.64 -0.40
N ARG A 200 0.72 -12.37 0.13
CA ARG A 200 1.99 -12.54 -0.59
C ARG A 200 2.29 -14.01 -0.86
N ALA A 201 2.20 -14.88 0.15
CA ALA A 201 2.34 -16.33 0.04
C ALA A 201 1.37 -16.91 -1.00
N SER A 202 0.09 -16.49 -0.95
CA SER A 202 -0.91 -16.92 -1.93
C SER A 202 -0.55 -16.54 -3.36
N CYS A 203 0.02 -15.35 -3.57
CA CYS A 203 0.52 -14.94 -4.89
C CYS A 203 1.73 -15.77 -5.32
N TYR A 204 2.67 -16.07 -4.42
CA TYR A 204 3.82 -16.94 -4.72
C TYR A 204 3.40 -18.35 -5.11
N VAL A 205 2.41 -18.94 -4.44
CA VAL A 205 1.82 -20.23 -4.82
C VAL A 205 1.28 -20.19 -6.25
N LYS A 206 0.59 -19.10 -6.64
CA LYS A 206 0.06 -18.95 -8.00
C LYS A 206 1.12 -18.70 -9.07
N LEU A 207 2.29 -18.20 -8.66
CA LEU A 207 3.46 -17.97 -9.52
C LEU A 207 4.43 -19.17 -9.52
N SER A 208 4.06 -20.29 -8.87
CA SER A 208 4.94 -21.44 -8.65
C SER A 208 6.28 -21.09 -7.97
N ASN A 209 6.33 -20.01 -7.20
CA ASN A 209 7.52 -19.64 -6.44
C ASN A 209 7.46 -20.25 -5.03
N TRP A 210 7.65 -21.56 -4.98
CA TRP A 210 7.42 -22.36 -3.77
C TRP A 210 8.30 -21.95 -2.59
N ALA A 211 9.57 -21.65 -2.83
CA ALA A 211 10.53 -21.30 -1.78
C ALA A 211 10.11 -20.03 -1.03
N LEU A 212 9.70 -18.98 -1.76
CA LEU A 212 9.24 -17.74 -1.14
C LEU A 212 7.88 -17.90 -0.45
N ALA A 213 7.00 -18.75 -0.99
CA ALA A 213 5.75 -19.10 -0.31
C ALA A 213 6.00 -19.80 1.04
N GLU A 214 6.96 -20.74 1.08
CA GLU A 214 7.36 -21.45 2.31
C GLU A 214 7.94 -20.51 3.36
N GLU A 215 8.71 -19.51 2.94
CA GLU A 215 9.26 -18.51 3.84
C GLU A 215 8.16 -17.69 4.52
N ASP A 216 7.20 -17.16 3.77
CA ASP A 216 6.06 -16.44 4.32
C ASP A 216 5.20 -17.34 5.24
N ILE A 217 4.99 -18.61 4.87
CA ILE A 217 4.28 -19.60 5.71
C ILE A 217 5.04 -19.85 7.02
N ARG A 218 6.37 -19.99 6.97
CA ARG A 218 7.21 -20.18 8.16
C ARG A 218 7.11 -18.99 9.10
N THR A 219 7.06 -17.76 8.58
CA THR A 219 6.81 -16.57 9.40
C THR A 219 5.42 -16.61 10.05
N LEU A 220 4.39 -17.02 9.32
CA LEU A 220 3.03 -17.13 9.85
C LEU A 220 2.89 -18.18 10.96
N THR A 221 3.62 -19.29 10.88
CA THR A 221 3.60 -20.35 11.90
C THR A 221 4.50 -20.05 13.09
N ALA A 222 5.69 -19.49 12.89
CA ALA A 222 6.65 -19.20 13.96
C ALA A 222 6.11 -18.22 15.00
N VAL A 223 5.31 -17.22 14.58
CA VAL A 223 4.71 -16.24 15.49
C VAL A 223 3.54 -16.83 16.28
N SER A 224 2.94 -17.93 15.80
CA SER A 224 1.81 -18.59 16.46
C SER A 224 2.25 -19.61 17.52
N GLY A 225 3.49 -20.13 17.44
CA GLY A 225 4.02 -21.17 18.34
C GLY A 225 4.66 -20.68 19.65
N GLY A 226 4.51 -19.40 20.01
CA GLY A 226 5.09 -18.83 21.24
C GLY A 226 4.26 -19.01 22.52
N GLY A 227 3.15 -19.74 22.46
CA GLY A 227 2.27 -20.00 23.61
C GLY A 227 2.80 -21.12 24.50
N THR A 228 2.78 -20.88 25.81
CA THR A 228 3.15 -21.83 26.88
C THR A 228 2.49 -23.22 26.71
N PRO A 229 3.15 -24.30 27.18
CA PRO A 229 2.73 -25.69 26.94
C PRO A 229 1.44 -26.13 27.66
N ASP A 230 0.76 -25.23 28.38
CA ASP A 230 -0.46 -25.53 29.10
C ASP A 230 -1.62 -24.70 28.52
N GLY A 231 -2.50 -25.37 27.78
CA GLY A 231 -3.87 -24.92 27.55
C GLY A 231 -4.22 -24.49 26.13
N GLY A 232 -4.73 -25.45 25.34
CA GLY A 232 -5.55 -25.17 24.15
C GLY A 232 -4.81 -25.44 22.85
N GLY A 233 -5.12 -26.58 22.23
CA GLY A 233 -4.48 -27.09 21.03
C GLY A 233 -4.25 -26.04 19.94
N ASP A 234 -3.06 -26.14 19.37
CA ASP A 234 -2.50 -25.44 18.21
C ASP A 234 -3.44 -25.60 16.99
N VAL A 235 -4.54 -24.85 16.97
CA VAL A 235 -5.39 -24.74 15.78
C VAL A 235 -4.69 -23.76 14.86
N LEU A 236 -3.71 -24.27 14.12
CA LEU A 236 -3.12 -23.63 12.95
C LEU A 236 -4.25 -23.05 12.09
N ASP A 237 -4.04 -21.82 11.63
CA ASP A 237 -5.01 -21.18 10.75
C ASP A 237 -5.24 -22.05 9.51
N VAL A 238 -6.50 -22.36 9.23
CA VAL A 238 -6.95 -23.13 8.08
C VAL A 238 -6.36 -22.56 6.78
N ALA A 239 -6.24 -21.23 6.66
CA ALA A 239 -5.63 -20.59 5.50
C ALA A 239 -4.14 -20.92 5.35
N VAL A 240 -3.40 -20.96 6.47
CA VAL A 240 -1.97 -21.31 6.49
C VAL A 240 -1.79 -22.79 6.15
N MET A 241 -2.64 -23.67 6.68
CA MET A 241 -2.62 -25.09 6.35
C MET A 241 -2.91 -25.35 4.87
N GLN A 242 -3.92 -24.68 4.30
CA GLN A 242 -4.26 -24.78 2.88
C GLN A 242 -3.11 -24.31 1.99
N LEU A 243 -2.42 -23.23 2.37
CA LEU A 243 -1.24 -22.77 1.64
C LEU A 243 -0.09 -23.78 1.69
N ALA A 244 0.20 -24.33 2.88
CA ALA A 244 1.23 -25.35 3.04
C ALA A 244 0.93 -26.60 2.20
N GLN A 245 -0.33 -27.06 2.19
CA GLN A 245 -0.77 -28.16 1.36
C GLN A 245 -0.61 -27.86 -0.13
N ALA A 246 -0.99 -26.66 -0.58
CA ALA A 246 -0.88 -26.25 -1.98
C ALA A 246 0.59 -26.22 -2.45
N VAL A 247 1.51 -25.75 -1.61
CA VAL A 247 2.94 -25.77 -1.90
C VAL A 247 3.47 -27.21 -2.03
N ALA A 248 3.12 -28.09 -1.08
CA ALA A 248 3.55 -29.48 -1.11
C ALA A 248 3.09 -30.20 -2.38
N GLN A 249 1.82 -30.01 -2.77
CA GLN A 249 1.27 -30.55 -4.01
C GLN A 249 1.96 -29.97 -5.26
N GLY A 250 2.24 -28.67 -5.28
CA GLY A 250 2.95 -27.99 -6.37
C GLY A 250 4.34 -28.59 -6.62
N ARG A 251 5.12 -28.77 -5.55
CA ARG A 251 6.47 -29.38 -5.59
C ARG A 251 6.44 -30.82 -6.09
N GLN A 252 5.51 -31.63 -5.59
CA GLN A 252 5.34 -33.01 -6.05
C GLN A 252 5.00 -33.06 -7.55
N ALA A 253 4.13 -32.17 -8.02
CA ALA A 253 3.75 -32.10 -9.43
C ALA A 253 4.92 -31.69 -10.33
N GLU A 254 5.78 -30.76 -9.90
CA GLU A 254 6.98 -30.36 -10.64
C GLU A 254 8.02 -31.49 -10.70
N ALA A 255 8.31 -32.14 -9.58
CA ALA A 255 9.21 -33.28 -9.55
C ALA A 255 8.72 -34.44 -10.43
N ALA A 256 7.40 -34.69 -10.45
CA ALA A 256 6.81 -35.70 -11.33
C ALA A 256 6.95 -35.33 -12.82
N LYS A 257 6.78 -34.04 -13.17
CA LYS A 257 6.99 -33.55 -14.54
C LYS A 257 8.46 -33.68 -14.96
N GLU A 258 9.40 -33.31 -14.09
CA GLU A 258 10.84 -33.43 -14.34
C GLU A 258 11.24 -34.89 -14.54
N LYS A 259 10.79 -35.79 -13.66
CA LYS A 259 11.00 -37.23 -13.81
C LYS A 259 10.49 -37.77 -15.14
N LYS A 260 9.28 -37.38 -15.55
CA LYS A 260 8.69 -37.78 -16.83
C LYS A 260 9.45 -37.21 -18.03
N MET A 261 9.96 -35.98 -17.91
CA MET A 261 10.81 -35.36 -18.93
C MET A 261 12.13 -36.12 -19.08
N MET A 262 12.80 -36.42 -17.97
CA MET A 262 14.03 -37.22 -17.97
C MET A 262 13.82 -38.58 -18.63
N GLN A 263 12.76 -39.30 -18.27
CA GLN A 263 12.46 -40.60 -18.88
C GLN A 263 12.35 -40.52 -20.41
N ARG A 264 11.72 -39.46 -20.95
CA ARG A 264 11.59 -39.26 -22.40
C ARG A 264 12.89 -38.89 -23.10
N MET A 265 13.86 -38.30 -22.38
CA MET A 265 15.16 -37.95 -22.96
C MET A 265 16.09 -39.18 -23.09
N PHE A 266 15.81 -40.25 -22.36
CA PHE A 266 16.64 -41.47 -22.31
C PHE A 266 15.97 -42.72 -22.91
N THR A 267 14.82 -42.56 -23.58
CA THR A 267 14.11 -43.60 -24.35
C THR A 267 14.07 -43.22 -25.81
#